data_AF-A0A2U1KD50-F1
#
_entry.id   AF-A0A2U1KD50-F1
#
_cell.length_a   1.000
_cell.length_b   1.000
_cell.length_c   1.000
_cell.angle_alpha   90.00
_cell.angle_beta   90.00
_cell.angle_gamma   90.00
#
_symmetry.space_group_name_H-M   'P 1'
#
loop_
_entity.id
_entity.type
_entity.pdbx_description
1 polymer ?
#
loop_
_entity_poly.entity_id
_entity_poly.type
_entity_poly.pdbx_seq_one_letter_code
_entity_poly.pdbx_strand_id
1 'polypeptide(L)'
;MSREKSDTILKFLVKQFFIGREATSCLVMDTLNSGLKALEGQRQIHPNEVRGNSDAEEVPMSIFQMETGTYVLVDDVLLLLERVSWEPLPPKDEIGPQKYTKDGGSGEDFIKVSIEHYERRLTEMGRRTIEMFVLSHIFSKIEGAYQEAVALKRQEELIREEERMVRPKQNKPGKPNRK
;
A
#
# COMPACT_ATOMS: atom_id res chain seq x y z
N MET A 1 10.55 -1.95 -10.04
CA MET A 1 9.40 -2.28 -9.19
C MET A 1 9.89 -2.54 -7.78
N SER A 2 9.34 -1.84 -6.79
CA SER A 2 9.62 -2.13 -5.38
C SER A 2 9.02 -3.49 -5.01
N ARG A 3 9.76 -4.29 -4.26
CA ARG A 3 9.41 -5.67 -3.90
C ARG A 3 9.67 -5.88 -2.42
N GLU A 4 8.69 -6.45 -1.71
CA GLU A 4 8.82 -6.72 -0.28
C GLU A 4 8.37 -8.12 0.08
N LYS A 5 9.11 -8.78 0.98
CA LYS A 5 8.78 -10.12 1.46
C LYS A 5 7.50 -10.08 2.27
N SER A 6 6.55 -10.96 1.96
CA SER A 6 5.25 -11.02 2.66
C SER A 6 5.43 -11.27 4.15
N ASP A 7 6.33 -12.19 4.53
CA ASP A 7 6.62 -12.53 5.93
C ASP A 7 7.06 -11.32 6.75
N THR A 8 7.86 -10.42 6.17
CA THR A 8 8.36 -9.23 6.87
C THR A 8 7.20 -8.27 7.16
N ILE A 9 6.32 -8.08 6.19
CA ILE A 9 5.16 -7.20 6.31
C ILE A 9 4.12 -7.79 7.26
N LEU A 10 3.80 -9.08 7.14
CA LEU A 10 2.86 -9.76 8.02
C LEU A 10 3.35 -9.75 9.47
N LYS A 11 4.64 -9.98 9.72
CA LYS A 11 5.23 -9.84 11.06
C LYS A 11 5.09 -8.42 11.61
N PHE A 12 5.29 -7.40 10.78
CA PHE A 12 5.13 -6.01 11.19
C PHE A 12 3.67 -5.67 11.48
N LEU A 13 2.74 -6.13 10.65
CA LEU A 13 1.30 -5.94 10.81
C LEU A 13 0.82 -6.60 12.10
N VAL A 14 1.22 -7.84 12.37
CA VAL A 14 0.91 -8.54 13.63
C VAL A 14 1.48 -7.78 14.82
N LYS A 15 2.73 -7.31 14.75
CA LYS A 15 3.33 -6.51 15.82
C LYS A 15 2.56 -5.21 16.08
N GLN A 16 2.15 -4.49 15.04
CA GLN A 16 1.42 -3.23 15.19
C GLN A 16 0.03 -3.43 15.79
N PHE A 17 -0.77 -4.38 15.27
CA PHE A 17 -2.14 -4.57 15.74
C PHE A 17 -2.22 -5.27 17.10
N PHE A 18 -1.45 -6.34 17.32
CA PHE A 18 -1.64 -7.20 18.48
C PHE A 18 -0.76 -6.80 19.66
N ILE A 19 0.43 -6.26 19.39
CA ILE A 19 1.37 -5.84 20.44
C ILE A 19 1.24 -4.33 20.69
N GLY A 20 1.21 -3.54 19.62
CA GLY A 20 1.21 -2.07 19.72
C GLY A 20 -0.16 -1.45 20.04
N ARG A 21 -1.26 -2.06 19.57
CA ARG A 21 -2.62 -1.52 19.72
C ARG A 21 -3.56 -2.38 20.55
N GLU A 22 -3.07 -3.47 21.13
CA GLU A 22 -3.86 -4.44 21.93
C GLU A 22 -5.19 -4.88 21.25
N ALA A 23 -5.23 -4.93 19.92
CA ALA A 23 -6.39 -5.45 19.22
C ALA A 23 -6.46 -6.96 19.46
N THR A 24 -7.29 -7.41 20.41
CA THR A 24 -7.45 -8.84 20.78
C THR A 24 -8.67 -9.49 20.15
N SER A 25 -9.40 -8.77 19.30
CA SER A 25 -10.63 -9.27 18.69
C SER A 25 -10.33 -10.33 17.63
N CYS A 26 -10.92 -11.53 17.79
CA CYS A 26 -10.89 -12.58 16.77
C CYS A 26 -11.38 -12.06 15.42
N LEU A 27 -12.37 -11.14 15.43
CA LEU A 27 -12.90 -10.51 14.23
C LEU A 27 -11.80 -9.77 13.44
N VAL A 28 -10.86 -9.11 14.11
CA VAL A 28 -9.73 -8.42 13.43
C VAL A 28 -8.82 -9.44 12.76
N MET A 29 -8.50 -10.55 13.44
CA MET A 29 -7.71 -11.64 12.84
C MET A 29 -8.41 -12.27 11.64
N ASP A 30 -9.70 -12.55 11.75
CA ASP A 30 -10.48 -13.17 10.69
C ASP A 30 -10.64 -12.24 9.48
N THR A 31 -10.83 -10.94 9.74
CA THR A 31 -10.86 -9.89 8.71
C THR A 31 -9.52 -9.82 7.99
N LEU A 32 -8.40 -9.79 8.72
CA LEU A 32 -7.07 -9.75 8.10
C LEU A 32 -6.75 -11.04 7.34
N ASN A 33 -7.12 -12.20 7.88
CA ASN A 33 -6.88 -13.50 7.26
C ASN A 33 -7.71 -13.70 5.98
N SER A 34 -9.01 -13.34 6.01
CA SER A 34 -9.87 -13.35 4.82
C SER A 34 -9.37 -12.37 3.77
N GLY A 35 -8.98 -11.16 4.16
CA GLY A 35 -8.35 -10.18 3.28
C GLY A 35 -7.04 -10.65 2.66
N LEU A 36 -6.18 -11.34 3.42
CA LEU A 36 -4.96 -11.97 2.90
C LEU A 36 -5.31 -13.02 1.85
N LYS A 37 -6.22 -13.95 2.16
CA LYS A 37 -6.66 -14.99 1.21
C LYS A 37 -7.24 -14.40 -0.08
N ALA A 38 -7.92 -13.25 -0.01
CA ALA A 38 -8.43 -12.55 -1.19
C ALA A 38 -7.28 -12.06 -2.09
N LEU A 39 -6.18 -11.56 -1.51
CA LEU A 39 -4.97 -11.19 -2.26
C LEU A 39 -4.29 -12.41 -2.89
N GLU A 40 -4.27 -13.55 -2.18
CA GLU A 40 -3.72 -14.80 -2.71
C GLU A 40 -4.58 -15.42 -3.82
N GLY A 41 -5.91 -15.27 -3.73
CA GLY A 41 -6.87 -15.79 -4.71
C GLY A 41 -6.80 -15.10 -6.08
N GLN A 42 -6.49 -13.80 -6.11
CA GLN A 42 -6.23 -13.06 -7.35
C GLN A 42 -5.05 -13.60 -8.16
N ARG A 43 -4.18 -14.44 -7.57
CA ARG A 43 -3.09 -15.14 -8.25
C ARG A 43 -3.56 -16.10 -9.35
N GLN A 44 -4.79 -16.61 -9.27
CA GLN A 44 -5.30 -17.63 -10.20
C GLN A 44 -6.11 -17.06 -11.37
N ILE A 45 -6.50 -15.78 -11.33
CA ILE A 45 -7.23 -15.14 -12.42
C ILE A 45 -6.20 -14.61 -13.42
N HIS A 46 -5.86 -15.43 -14.41
CA HIS A 46 -5.06 -14.98 -15.54
C HIS A 46 -5.76 -13.80 -16.25
N PRO A 47 -5.02 -12.78 -16.74
CA PRO A 47 -5.62 -11.62 -17.43
C PRO A 47 -6.34 -11.96 -18.75
N ASN A 48 -6.38 -13.23 -19.17
CA ASN A 48 -6.96 -13.67 -20.44
C ASN A 48 -8.35 -14.32 -20.33
N GLU A 49 -8.94 -14.42 -19.13
CA GLU A 49 -10.27 -15.04 -18.93
C GLU A 49 -11.37 -14.07 -18.45
N VAL A 50 -11.18 -12.75 -18.62
CA VAL A 50 -12.24 -11.75 -18.31
C VAL A 50 -13.21 -11.55 -19.49
N ARG A 51 -13.48 -12.59 -20.30
CA ARG A 51 -14.38 -12.46 -21.45
C ARG A 51 -15.43 -13.55 -21.56
N GLY A 52 -16.08 -13.89 -20.44
CA GLY A 52 -17.25 -14.76 -20.48
C GLY A 52 -18.02 -14.86 -19.16
N ASN A 53 -19.07 -14.04 -19.06
CA ASN A 53 -20.34 -14.29 -18.37
C ASN A 53 -20.49 -13.94 -16.87
N SER A 54 -21.39 -12.96 -16.64
CA SER A 54 -22.31 -12.71 -15.49
C SER A 54 -21.81 -12.91 -14.05
N ASP A 55 -21.89 -12.00 -13.09
CA ASP A 55 -22.44 -10.64 -12.98
C ASP A 55 -21.26 -9.66 -12.77
N ALA A 56 -21.51 -8.35 -12.89
CA ALA A 56 -20.50 -7.33 -12.61
C ALA A 56 -20.17 -7.26 -11.10
N GLU A 57 -19.60 -8.33 -10.52
CA GLU A 57 -18.87 -8.25 -9.28
C GLU A 57 -17.53 -7.58 -9.62
N GLU A 58 -17.50 -6.27 -9.44
CA GLU A 58 -16.34 -5.40 -9.67
C GLU A 58 -15.14 -5.99 -8.91
N VAL A 59 -14.29 -6.73 -9.63
CA VAL A 59 -13.08 -7.33 -9.04
C VAL A 59 -12.27 -6.19 -8.45
N PRO A 60 -12.11 -6.11 -7.11
CA PRO A 60 -11.45 -4.99 -6.49
C PRO A 60 -10.05 -4.86 -7.05
N MET A 61 -9.75 -3.67 -7.59
CA MET A 61 -8.47 -3.40 -8.22
C MET A 61 -7.37 -3.54 -7.18
N SER A 62 -6.48 -4.51 -7.37
CA SER A 62 -5.40 -4.77 -6.42
C SER A 62 -4.23 -3.85 -6.69
N ILE A 63 -3.79 -3.15 -5.65
CA ILE A 63 -2.61 -2.27 -5.71
C ILE A 63 -1.33 -3.13 -5.84
N PHE A 64 -1.40 -4.36 -5.35
CA PHE A 64 -0.29 -5.29 -5.30
C PHE A 64 -0.62 -6.64 -5.91
N GLN A 65 0.32 -7.18 -6.67
CA GLN A 65 0.32 -8.57 -7.07
C GLN A 65 1.21 -9.35 -6.10
N MET A 66 0.69 -10.46 -5.59
CA MET A 66 1.50 -11.37 -4.78
C MET A 66 2.22 -12.36 -5.69
N GLU A 67 3.55 -12.22 -5.81
CA GLU A 67 4.41 -13.10 -6.58
C GLU A 67 5.25 -13.93 -5.61
N THR A 68 4.94 -15.23 -5.48
CA THR A 68 5.73 -16.23 -4.71
C THR A 68 6.28 -15.70 -3.37
N GLY A 69 5.41 -15.26 -2.46
CA GLY A 69 5.81 -14.76 -1.13
C GLY A 69 6.38 -13.33 -1.12
N THR A 70 6.18 -12.57 -2.20
CA THR A 70 6.62 -11.18 -2.32
C THR A 70 5.46 -10.32 -2.80
N TYR A 71 5.25 -9.16 -2.17
CA TYR A 71 4.35 -8.14 -2.67
C TYR A 71 5.07 -7.30 -3.73
N VAL A 72 4.47 -7.22 -4.91
CA VAL A 72 4.96 -6.43 -6.05
C VAL A 72 3.91 -5.37 -6.36
N LEU A 73 4.33 -4.10 -6.36
CA LEU A 73 3.47 -3.00 -6.78
C LEU A 73 3.16 -3.13 -8.29
N VAL A 74 1.88 -3.17 -8.66
CA VAL A 74 1.43 -3.49 -10.03
C VAL A 74 1.56 -2.29 -10.99
N ASP A 75 1.33 -1.08 -10.48
CA ASP A 75 1.30 0.17 -11.26
C ASP A 75 2.08 1.29 -10.57
N ASP A 76 2.30 2.42 -11.26
CA ASP A 76 2.79 3.64 -10.61
C ASP A 76 1.80 4.07 -9.52
N VAL A 77 2.31 4.34 -8.31
CA VAL A 77 1.47 4.78 -7.18
C VAL A 77 0.68 6.04 -7.53
N LEU A 78 1.22 6.91 -8.39
CA LEU A 78 0.50 8.11 -8.84
C LEU A 78 -0.73 7.77 -9.68
N LEU A 79 -0.62 6.78 -10.57
CA LEU A 79 -1.75 6.30 -11.37
C LEU A 79 -2.81 5.60 -10.51
N LEU A 80 -2.38 4.89 -9.46
CA LEU A 80 -3.26 4.26 -8.49
C LEU A 80 -4.02 5.32 -7.66
N LEU A 81 -3.34 6.35 -7.17
CA LEU A 81 -3.95 7.44 -6.40
C LEU A 81 -4.93 8.27 -7.25
N GLU A 82 -4.56 8.57 -8.49
CA GLU A 82 -5.44 9.25 -9.43
C GLU A 82 -6.72 8.44 -9.64
N ARG A 83 -6.61 7.13 -9.87
CA ARG A 83 -7.78 6.27 -10.12
C ARG A 83 -8.69 6.09 -8.90
N VAL A 84 -8.12 5.96 -7.70
CA VAL A 84 -8.89 5.89 -6.44
C VAL A 84 -9.64 7.22 -6.17
N SER A 85 -9.14 8.35 -6.66
CA SER A 85 -9.87 9.63 -6.57
C SER A 85 -11.12 9.71 -7.44
N TRP A 86 -11.24 8.83 -8.44
CA TRP A 86 -12.40 8.70 -9.32
C TRP A 86 -13.37 7.58 -8.92
N GLU A 87 -12.98 6.70 -7.98
CA GLU A 87 -13.85 5.64 -7.47
C GLU A 87 -14.95 6.28 -6.60
N PRO A 88 -16.24 6.00 -6.87
CA PRO A 88 -17.31 6.51 -6.04
C PRO A 88 -17.11 5.99 -4.62
N LEU A 89 -17.09 6.92 -3.65
CA LEU A 89 -17.07 6.54 -2.23
C LEU A 89 -18.18 5.52 -1.99
N PRO A 90 -17.94 4.47 -1.17
CA PRO A 90 -18.98 3.50 -0.86
C PRO A 90 -20.23 4.28 -0.45
N PRO A 91 -21.41 3.93 -0.99
CA PRO A 91 -22.63 4.62 -0.64
C PRO A 91 -22.67 4.69 0.89
N LYS A 92 -22.78 5.92 1.42
CA LYS A 92 -23.00 6.10 2.86
C LYS A 92 -24.12 5.13 3.22
N ASP A 93 -23.90 4.33 4.26
CA ASP A 93 -24.85 3.37 4.80
C ASP A 93 -26.17 4.09 5.17
N GLU A 94 -26.96 4.52 4.19
CA GLU A 94 -28.37 4.88 4.33
C GLU A 94 -29.16 3.57 4.29
N ILE A 95 -28.77 2.63 5.15
CA ILE A 95 -29.72 1.65 5.65
C ILE A 95 -30.55 2.39 6.69
N GLY A 96 -31.38 3.32 6.22
CA GLY A 96 -32.58 3.67 6.94
C GLY A 96 -33.40 2.39 7.12
N PRO A 97 -34.16 2.23 8.23
CA PRO A 97 -35.00 1.07 8.40
C PRO A 97 -36.02 1.05 7.25
N GLN A 98 -35.75 0.22 6.24
CA GLN A 98 -36.57 0.10 5.05
C GLN A 98 -37.86 -0.60 5.45
N LYS A 99 -38.80 0.19 5.99
CA LYS A 99 -40.21 -0.20 6.10
C LYS A 99 -40.75 -0.30 4.68
N TYR A 100 -40.95 -1.50 4.13
CA TYR A 100 -42.09 -1.75 3.25
C TYR A 100 -42.55 -3.21 3.37
N THR A 101 -43.76 -3.33 3.94
CA THR A 101 -44.78 -4.36 3.71
C THR A 101 -44.39 -5.83 3.89
N LYS A 102 -44.78 -6.34 5.08
CA LYS A 102 -45.62 -7.55 5.26
C LYS A 102 -45.89 -8.32 3.97
N ASP A 103 -45.01 -9.26 3.62
CA ASP A 103 -45.44 -10.53 3.04
C ASP A 103 -44.68 -11.65 3.73
N GLY A 104 -45.41 -12.69 4.11
CA GLY A 104 -45.02 -13.70 5.10
C GLY A 104 -44.06 -14.76 4.57
N GLY A 105 -43.02 -14.36 3.84
CA GLY A 105 -42.05 -15.25 3.23
C GLY A 105 -40.62 -14.78 3.45
N SER A 106 -39.82 -15.64 4.10
CA SER A 106 -38.35 -15.62 4.10
C SER A 106 -37.62 -14.48 4.81
N GLY A 107 -37.74 -14.42 6.14
CA GLY A 107 -36.77 -13.70 6.98
C GLY A 107 -35.37 -14.33 6.98
N GLU A 108 -35.25 -15.61 6.61
CA GLU A 108 -33.99 -16.35 6.58
C GLU A 108 -33.10 -15.93 5.39
N ASP A 109 -33.69 -15.73 4.21
CA ASP A 109 -32.93 -15.26 3.04
C ASP A 109 -32.43 -13.82 3.22
N PHE A 110 -33.20 -12.95 3.88
CA PHE A 110 -32.76 -11.57 4.13
C PHE A 110 -31.60 -11.49 5.13
N ILE A 111 -31.63 -12.31 6.19
CA ILE A 111 -30.52 -12.41 7.16
C ILE A 111 -29.28 -12.97 6.47
N LYS A 112 -29.44 -14.00 5.64
CA LYS A 112 -28.35 -14.61 4.87
C LYS A 112 -27.67 -13.60 3.94
N VAL A 113 -28.45 -12.85 3.14
CA VAL A 113 -27.91 -11.80 2.25
C VAL A 113 -27.22 -10.69 3.04
N SER A 114 -27.77 -10.30 4.21
CA SER A 114 -27.14 -9.31 5.06
C SER A 114 -25.79 -9.78 5.62
N ILE A 115 -25.70 -11.05 6.06
CA ILE A 115 -24.45 -11.63 6.59
C ILE A 115 -23.39 -11.72 5.48
N GLU A 116 -23.76 -12.24 4.31
CA GLU A 116 -22.86 -12.33 3.15
C GLU A 116 -22.30 -10.95 2.75
N HIS A 117 -23.14 -9.89 2.81
CA HIS A 117 -22.70 -8.53 2.55
C HIS A 117 -21.67 -8.04 3.60
N TYR A 118 -21.90 -8.32 4.89
CA TYR A 118 -20.93 -7.98 5.94
C TYR A 118 -19.61 -8.74 5.78
N GLU A 119 -19.65 -10.03 5.47
CA GLU A 119 -18.46 -10.84 5.22
C GLU A 119 -17.64 -10.32 4.03
N ARG A 120 -18.31 -9.94 2.93
CA ARG A 120 -17.66 -9.31 1.77
C ARG A 120 -16.99 -7.99 2.16
N ARG A 121 -17.66 -7.15 2.94
CA ARG A 121 -17.12 -5.86 3.41
C ARG A 121 -15.93 -6.05 4.36
N LEU A 122 -16.00 -7.03 5.27
CA LEU A 122 -14.89 -7.36 6.17
C LEU A 122 -13.68 -7.86 5.38
N THR A 123 -13.89 -8.76 4.41
CA THR A 123 -12.83 -9.25 3.53
C THR A 123 -12.13 -8.11 2.80
N GLU A 124 -12.91 -7.20 2.20
CA GLU A 124 -12.38 -6.03 1.48
C GLU A 124 -11.64 -5.06 2.40
N MET A 125 -12.15 -4.83 3.62
CA MET A 125 -11.49 -4.00 4.62
C MET A 125 -10.15 -4.63 5.05
N GLY A 126 -10.11 -5.95 5.26
CA GLY A 126 -8.88 -6.68 5.57
C GLY A 126 -7.84 -6.56 4.45
N ARG A 127 -8.29 -6.73 3.21
CA ARG A 127 -7.48 -6.57 1.99
C ARG A 127 -6.86 -5.17 1.93
N ARG A 128 -7.69 -4.11 1.95
CA ARG A 128 -7.24 -2.71 1.92
C ARG A 128 -6.31 -2.38 3.08
N THR A 129 -6.54 -2.95 4.25
CA THR A 129 -5.65 -2.77 5.41
C THR A 129 -4.25 -3.32 5.13
N ILE A 130 -4.16 -4.54 4.60
CA ILE A 130 -2.86 -5.14 4.24
C ILE A 130 -2.15 -4.30 3.18
N GLU A 131 -2.85 -3.90 2.12
CA GLU A 131 -2.29 -3.05 1.06
C GLU A 131 -1.75 -1.73 1.60
N MET A 132 -2.51 -1.07 2.50
CA MET A 132 -2.07 0.17 3.13
C MET A 132 -0.80 -0.02 3.96
N PHE A 133 -0.67 -1.15 4.66
CA PHE A 133 0.54 -1.49 5.41
C PHE A 133 1.74 -1.74 4.49
N VAL A 134 1.54 -2.45 3.37
CA VAL A 134 2.59 -2.68 2.36
C VAL A 134 3.05 -1.34 1.78
N LEU A 135 2.11 -0.46 1.38
CA LEU A 135 2.42 0.88 0.87
C LEU A 135 3.24 1.67 1.88
N SER A 136 2.76 1.79 3.12
CA SER A 136 3.45 2.54 4.18
C SER A 136 4.88 2.05 4.39
N HIS A 137 5.09 0.73 4.39
CA HIS A 137 6.42 0.14 4.55
C HIS A 137 7.35 0.44 3.36
N ILE A 138 6.86 0.33 2.12
CA ILE A 138 7.64 0.67 0.92
C ILE A 138 7.99 2.16 0.91
N PHE A 139 7.01 3.03 1.17
CA PHE A 139 7.22 4.48 1.14
C PHE A 139 8.18 4.96 2.22
N SER A 140 8.15 4.36 3.42
CA SER A 140 9.12 4.68 4.48
C SER A 140 10.56 4.42 4.05
N LYS A 141 10.82 3.33 3.30
CA LYS A 141 12.15 3.04 2.76
C LYS A 141 12.57 4.03 1.67
N ILE A 142 11.64 4.36 0.76
CA ILE A 142 11.88 5.33 -0.30
C ILE A 142 12.20 6.71 0.30
N GLU A 143 11.42 7.14 1.29
CA GLU A 143 11.64 8.40 2.00
C GLU A 143 13.01 8.42 2.67
N GLY A 144 13.38 7.35 3.39
CA GLY A 144 14.70 7.24 4.02
C GLY A 144 15.85 7.38 3.01
N ALA A 145 15.78 6.64 1.90
CA ALA A 145 16.78 6.70 0.82
C ALA A 145 16.84 8.10 0.16
N TYR A 146 15.69 8.76 0.00
CA TYR A 146 15.63 10.12 -0.53
C TYR A 146 16.32 11.13 0.39
N GLN A 147 16.05 11.08 1.70
CA GLN A 147 16.70 11.97 2.68
C GLN A 147 18.22 11.76 2.71
N GLU A 148 18.66 10.50 2.63
CA GLU A 148 20.09 10.16 2.54
C GLU A 148 20.73 10.73 1.28
N ALA A 149 20.11 10.56 0.11
CA ALA A 149 20.62 11.11 -1.14
C ALA A 149 20.72 12.64 -1.11
N VAL A 150 19.73 13.32 -0.51
CA VAL A 150 19.77 14.77 -0.30
C VAL A 150 20.92 15.18 0.63
N ALA A 151 21.14 14.44 1.71
CA ALA A 151 22.24 14.70 2.65
C ALA A 151 23.60 14.51 1.98
N LEU A 152 23.80 13.42 1.23
CA LEU A 152 25.03 13.14 0.48
C LEU A 152 25.33 14.22 -0.55
N LYS A 153 24.32 14.65 -1.32
CA LYS A 153 24.48 15.73 -2.31
C LYS A 153 24.95 17.04 -1.67
N ARG A 154 24.42 17.39 -0.50
CA ARG A 154 24.87 18.57 0.27
C ARG A 154 26.31 18.40 0.76
N GLN A 155 26.68 17.21 1.23
CA GLN A 155 28.04 16.93 1.69
C GLN A 155 29.06 17.02 0.55
N GLU A 156 28.75 16.48 -0.63
CA GLU A 156 29.60 16.58 -1.82
C GLU A 156 29.81 18.04 -2.28
N GLU A 157 28.78 18.88 -2.15
CA GLU A 157 28.87 20.30 -2.48
C GLU A 157 29.81 21.05 -1.52
N LEU A 158 29.72 20.76 -0.21
CA LEU A 158 30.63 21.32 0.81
C LEU A 158 32.08 20.92 0.53
N ILE A 159 32.34 19.63 0.28
CA ILE A 159 33.69 19.13 -0.06
C ILE A 159 34.24 19.85 -1.30
N ARG A 160 33.42 20.00 -2.33
CA ARG A 160 33.81 20.69 -3.58
C ARG A 160 34.14 22.16 -3.35
N GLU A 161 33.45 22.83 -2.42
CA GLU A 161 33.72 24.22 -2.05
C GLU A 161 35.05 24.33 -1.29
N GLU A 162 35.27 23.45 -0.29
CA GLU A 162 36.52 23.39 0.47
C GLU A 162 37.73 23.15 -0.45
N GLU A 163 37.64 22.21 -1.40
CA GLU A 163 38.71 21.96 -2.38
C GLU A 163 39.05 23.19 -3.23
N ARG A 164 38.08 24.07 -3.53
CA ARG A 164 38.32 25.33 -4.25
C ARG A 164 39.04 26.35 -3.38
N MET A 165 38.77 26.37 -2.07
CA MET A 165 39.44 27.25 -1.12
C MET A 165 40.84 26.74 -0.72
N VAL A 166 41.02 25.42 -0.70
CA VAL A 166 42.27 24.75 -0.33
C VAL A 166 43.30 24.79 -1.45
N ARG A 167 42.92 24.95 -2.74
CA ARG A 167 43.88 25.24 -3.83
C ARG A 167 44.57 26.59 -3.54
N PRO A 168 45.79 26.61 -2.98
CA PRO A 168 46.41 27.86 -2.59
C PRO A 168 47.06 28.50 -3.81
N LYS A 169 47.23 29.81 -3.70
CA LYS A 169 47.98 30.75 -4.55
C LYS A 169 49.43 30.30 -4.85
N GLN A 170 49.63 29.20 -5.57
CA GLN A 170 50.90 28.87 -6.20
C GLN A 170 50.98 29.61 -7.53
N ASN A 171 51.46 30.85 -7.46
CA ASN A 171 52.28 31.53 -8.48
C ASN A 171 52.40 33.02 -8.10
N LYS A 172 53.32 33.33 -7.19
CA LYS A 172 54.03 34.61 -7.26
C LYS A 172 55.45 34.28 -7.70
N PRO A 173 55.87 34.61 -8.93
CA PRO A 173 57.24 34.37 -9.34
C PRO A 173 58.16 35.25 -8.48
N GLY A 174 59.17 34.62 -7.88
CA GLY A 174 60.21 35.30 -7.12
C GLY A 174 60.87 36.36 -8.00
N LYS A 175 61.04 37.57 -7.44
CA LYS A 175 61.80 38.64 -8.10
C LYS A 175 63.22 38.15 -8.38
N PRO A 176 63.77 38.30 -9.60
CA PRO A 176 65.14 37.93 -9.87
C PRO A 176 66.08 38.94 -9.20
N ASN A 177 67.07 38.43 -8.45
CA ASN A 177 68.16 39.22 -7.91
C ASN A 177 68.92 39.91 -9.06
N ARG A 178 69.01 41.24 -9.01
CA ARG A 178 69.96 42.00 -9.84
C ARG A 178 71.33 42.00 -9.14
N LYS A 179 72.36 41.58 -9.88
CA LYS A 179 73.77 41.80 -9.55
C LYS A 179 74.14 43.27 -9.71
#